data_AF-A0A3S0GZZ0-F1
#
_entry.id   AF-A0A3S0GZZ0-F1
#
_cell.length_a   1.000
_cell.length_b   1.000
_cell.length_c   1.000
_cell.angle_alpha   90.00
_cell.angle_beta   90.00
_cell.angle_gamma   90.00
#
_symmetry.space_group_name_H-M   'P 1'
#
loop_
_entity.id
_entity.type
_entity.pdbx_description
1 polymer ?
#
loop_
_entity_poly.entity_id
_entity_poly.type
_entity_poly.pdbx_seq_one_letter_code
_entity_poly.pdbx_strand_id
1 'polypeptide(L)'
;MAASARASAHVSSFPESSQAASLESLALQASDEIDNLHELQRAYAGLEKLIVSQSVNDTEEIHPTRTELGALVRVVNEELKRRIETAESALQSLRSALSENGTR
;
A
#
# COMPACT_ATOMS: atom_id res chain seq x y z
N MET A 1 -26.25 30.79 56.19
CA MET A 1 -26.33 31.19 54.77
C MET A 1 -25.53 30.20 53.94
N ALA A 2 -26.11 29.76 52.83
CA ALA A 2 -25.62 28.69 51.96
C ALA A 2 -24.49 29.17 51.03
N ALA A 3 -23.60 28.26 50.65
CA ALA A 3 -22.90 28.33 49.37
C ALA A 3 -22.56 26.91 48.90
N SER A 4 -23.40 26.40 48.02
CA SER A 4 -23.18 25.18 47.23
C SER A 4 -22.30 25.56 46.04
N ALA A 5 -21.10 24.98 45.95
CA ALA A 5 -20.25 25.10 44.77
C ALA A 5 -20.19 23.72 44.10
N ARG A 6 -21.04 23.53 43.09
CA ARG A 6 -20.92 22.39 42.17
C ARG A 6 -19.68 22.63 41.30
N ALA A 7 -18.59 21.96 41.63
CA ALA A 7 -17.41 21.89 40.77
C ALA A 7 -17.71 20.96 39.59
N SER A 8 -17.56 21.49 38.38
CA SER A 8 -17.69 20.78 37.11
C SER A 8 -16.88 19.49 37.10
N ALA A 9 -17.53 18.38 36.77
CA ALA A 9 -16.86 17.16 36.34
C ALA A 9 -16.19 17.44 34.99
N HIS A 10 -14.90 17.79 35.02
CA HIS A 10 -14.06 17.70 33.83
C HIS A 10 -13.88 16.21 33.52
N VAL A 11 -14.61 15.73 32.51
CA VAL A 11 -14.29 14.48 31.84
C VAL A 11 -12.92 14.66 31.21
N SER A 12 -11.90 14.11 31.88
CA SER A 12 -10.58 13.92 31.30
C SER A 12 -10.76 12.94 30.13
N SER A 13 -10.77 13.46 28.91
CA SER A 13 -10.58 12.63 27.72
C SER A 13 -9.14 12.10 27.78
N PHE A 14 -9.03 10.85 28.21
CA PHE A 14 -7.78 10.12 28.43
C PHE A 14 -6.85 10.13 27.20
N PRO A 15 -5.52 10.16 27.39
CA PRO A 15 -4.54 9.95 26.30
C PRO A 15 -4.63 8.58 25.62
N GLU A 16 -5.25 7.60 26.29
CA GLU A 16 -5.43 6.23 25.79
C GLU A 16 -6.25 6.16 24.49
N SER A 17 -7.17 7.11 24.30
CA SER A 17 -7.98 7.20 23.07
C SER A 17 -7.12 7.42 21.83
N SER A 18 -6.11 8.28 21.91
CA SER A 18 -5.22 8.59 20.79
C SER A 18 -4.26 7.43 20.51
N GLN A 19 -3.83 6.71 21.54
CA GLN A 19 -2.93 5.56 21.40
C GLN A 19 -3.64 4.34 20.83
N ALA A 20 -4.88 4.08 21.27
CA ALA A 20 -5.72 3.03 20.70
C ALA A 20 -6.03 3.28 19.22
N ALA A 21 -6.38 4.51 18.85
CA ALA A 21 -6.60 4.89 17.45
C ALA A 21 -5.34 4.69 16.58
N SER A 22 -4.14 4.98 17.11
CA SER A 22 -2.89 4.73 16.40
C SER A 22 -2.60 3.25 16.21
N LEU A 23 -2.93 2.40 17.18
CA LEU A 23 -2.76 0.95 17.08
C LEU A 23 -3.76 0.33 16.09
N GLU A 24 -5.01 0.81 16.09
CA GLU A 24 -6.03 0.40 15.12
C GLU A 24 -5.61 0.75 13.69
N SER A 25 -5.06 1.96 13.47
CA SER A 25 -4.53 2.35 12.17
C SER A 25 -3.36 1.46 11.73
N LEU A 26 -2.47 1.10 12.65
CA LEU A 26 -1.34 0.21 12.34
C LEU A 26 -1.83 -1.22 12.00
N ALA A 27 -2.83 -1.72 12.72
CA ALA A 27 -3.42 -3.02 12.46
C ALA A 27 -4.14 -3.08 11.10
N LEU A 28 -4.83 -2.01 10.73
CA LEU A 28 -5.45 -1.87 9.40
C LEU A 28 -4.36 -1.89 8.31
N GLN A 29 -3.31 -1.07 8.46
CA GLN A 29 -2.20 -1.05 7.51
C GLN A 29 -1.52 -2.41 7.38
N ALA A 30 -1.26 -3.10 8.50
CA ALA A 30 -0.67 -4.44 8.47
C ALA A 30 -1.58 -5.46 7.76
N SER A 31 -2.90 -5.32 7.89
CA SER A 31 -3.88 -6.15 7.18
C SER A 31 -3.83 -5.90 5.67
N ASP A 32 -3.80 -4.63 5.26
CA ASP A 32 -3.64 -4.24 3.85
C ASP A 32 -2.31 -4.75 3.27
N GLU A 33 -1.22 -4.70 4.05
CA GLU A 33 0.08 -5.24 3.65
C GLU A 33 0.06 -6.77 3.49
N ILE A 34 -0.61 -7.51 4.36
CA ILE A 34 -0.77 -8.97 4.23
C ILE A 34 -1.59 -9.32 2.99
N ASP A 35 -2.66 -8.58 2.72
CA ASP A 35 -3.44 -8.76 1.50
C ASP A 35 -2.57 -8.52 0.26
N ASN A 36 -1.78 -7.44 0.24
CA ASN A 36 -0.81 -7.19 -0.84
C ASN A 36 0.22 -8.34 -1.00
N LEU A 37 0.71 -8.93 0.09
CA LEU A 37 1.63 -10.07 0.05
C LEU A 37 0.98 -11.33 -0.53
N HIS A 38 -0.28 -11.62 -0.19
CA HIS A 38 -1.02 -12.73 -0.78
C HIS A 38 -1.21 -12.57 -2.29
N GLU A 39 -1.30 -11.33 -2.76
CA GLU A 39 -1.48 -11.03 -4.17
C GLU A 39 -0.17 -11.20 -4.93
N LEU A 40 0.95 -10.79 -4.33
CA LEU A 40 2.27 -11.05 -4.85
C LEU A 40 2.56 -12.57 -4.92
N GLN A 41 2.18 -13.33 -3.89
CA GLN A 41 2.30 -14.79 -3.89
C GLN A 41 1.53 -15.44 -5.05
N ARG A 42 0.28 -15.01 -5.30
CA ARG A 42 -0.53 -15.52 -6.43
C ARG A 42 0.06 -15.12 -7.77
N ALA A 43 0.61 -13.91 -7.89
CA ALA A 43 1.30 -13.45 -9.09
C ALA A 43 2.53 -14.32 -9.39
N TYR A 44 3.35 -14.62 -8.37
CA TYR A 44 4.52 -15.49 -8.50
C TYR A 44 4.15 -16.94 -8.83
N ALA A 45 3.07 -17.48 -8.26
CA ALA A 45 2.55 -18.79 -8.66
C ALA A 45 2.11 -18.80 -10.14
N GLY A 46 1.51 -17.70 -10.64
CA GLY A 46 1.19 -17.53 -12.05
C GLY A 46 2.43 -17.50 -12.96
N LEU A 47 3.51 -16.82 -12.54
CA LEU A 47 4.78 -16.81 -13.28
C LEU A 47 5.47 -18.16 -13.26
N GLU A 48 5.51 -18.84 -12.11
CA GLU A 48 6.05 -20.18 -11.97
C GLU A 48 5.36 -21.14 -12.95
N LYS A 49 4.03 -21.11 -13.02
CA LYS A 49 3.25 -21.92 -13.97
C LYS A 49 3.60 -21.66 -15.43
N LEU A 50 3.87 -20.40 -15.81
CA LEU A 50 4.29 -20.05 -17.18
C LEU A 50 5.74 -20.46 -17.49
N ILE A 51 6.60 -20.55 -16.47
CA ILE A 51 8.03 -20.85 -16.60
C ILE A 51 8.31 -22.35 -16.48
N VAL A 52 7.50 -23.11 -15.74
CA VAL A 52 7.69 -24.53 -15.44
C VAL A 52 7.45 -25.44 -16.66
N SER A 53 6.93 -24.93 -17.78
CA SER A 53 6.95 -25.65 -19.07
C SER A 53 8.38 -25.73 -19.66
N GLN A 54 9.26 -26.53 -19.06
CA GLN A 54 10.65 -26.68 -19.52
C GLN A 54 11.16 -28.12 -19.65
N SER A 55 10.30 -29.16 -19.57
CA SER A 55 10.71 -30.50 -19.96
C SER A 55 10.07 -30.93 -21.28
N VAL A 56 10.86 -31.48 -22.20
CA VAL A 56 10.43 -31.91 -23.55
C VAL A 56 9.42 -33.08 -23.50
N ASN A 57 9.18 -33.64 -22.31
CA ASN A 57 8.19 -34.68 -22.03
C ASN A 57 7.05 -34.22 -21.11
N ASP A 58 7.02 -32.95 -20.68
CA ASP A 58 5.88 -32.40 -19.94
C ASP A 58 4.72 -32.17 -20.90
N THR A 59 3.82 -33.17 -20.96
CA THR A 59 2.52 -33.03 -21.61
C THR A 59 1.48 -32.35 -20.71
N GLU A 60 1.84 -31.97 -19.48
CA GLU A 60 0.96 -31.16 -18.63
C GLU A 60 0.90 -29.72 -19.15
N GLU A 61 -0.21 -29.41 -19.80
CA GLU A 61 -0.55 -28.05 -20.19
C GLU A 61 -0.83 -27.23 -18.92
N ILE A 62 0.12 -26.39 -18.51
CA ILE A 62 -0.02 -25.59 -17.30
C ILE A 62 -0.82 -24.32 -17.60
N HIS A 63 -2.01 -24.23 -17.00
CA HIS A 63 -2.93 -23.10 -17.20
C HIS A 63 -2.99 -22.21 -15.96
N PRO A 64 -2.49 -20.95 -16.00
CA PRO A 64 -2.68 -20.01 -14.90
C PRO A 64 -4.17 -19.67 -14.76
N THR A 65 -4.65 -19.61 -13.51
CA THR A 65 -6.03 -19.25 -13.20
C THR A 65 -6.27 -17.76 -13.45
N ARG A 66 -7.54 -17.37 -13.67
CA ARG A 66 -7.92 -15.96 -13.82
C ARG A 66 -7.49 -15.10 -12.62
N THR A 67 -7.52 -15.65 -11.42
CA THR A 67 -7.09 -14.99 -10.19
C THR A 67 -5.58 -14.72 -10.19
N GLU A 68 -4.78 -15.70 -10.64
CA GLU A 68 -3.32 -15.56 -10.73
C GLU A 68 -2.92 -14.53 -11.81
N LEU A 69 -3.58 -14.58 -12.97
CA LEU A 69 -3.40 -13.57 -14.03
C LEU A 69 -3.81 -12.17 -13.55
N GLY A 70 -4.94 -12.06 -12.85
CA GLY A 70 -5.39 -10.79 -12.26
C GLY A 70 -4.41 -10.24 -11.23
N ALA A 71 -3.85 -11.11 -10.39
CA ALA A 71 -2.82 -10.73 -9.42
C ALA A 71 -1.53 -10.23 -10.10
N LEU A 72 -1.08 -10.92 -11.16
CA LEU A 72 0.07 -10.51 -11.95
C LEU A 72 -0.14 -9.12 -12.58
N VAL A 73 -1.30 -8.89 -13.22
CA VAL A 73 -1.63 -7.60 -13.83
C VAL A 73 -1.66 -6.48 -12.80
N ARG A 74 -2.20 -6.73 -11.59
CA ARG A 74 -2.19 -5.72 -10.54
C ARG A 74 -0.79 -5.36 -10.07
N VAL A 75 0.08 -6.34 -9.79
CA VAL A 75 1.46 -6.06 -9.37
C VAL A 75 2.19 -5.20 -10.40
N VAL A 76 2.02 -5.51 -11.69
CA VAL A 76 2.58 -4.71 -12.79
C VAL A 76 2.00 -3.29 -12.82
N ASN A 77 0.69 -3.14 -12.61
CA ASN A 77 0.03 -1.83 -12.60
C ASN A 77 0.48 -0.95 -11.43
N GLU A 78 0.60 -1.50 -10.23
CA GLU A 78 1.07 -0.74 -9.05
C GLU A 78 2.51 -0.27 -9.22
N GLU A 79 3.40 -1.12 -9.74
CA GLU A 79 4.77 -0.72 -10.05
C GLU A 79 4.82 0.35 -11.16
N LEU A 80 3.98 0.22 -12.20
CA LEU A 80 3.90 1.24 -13.25
C LEU A 80 3.43 2.58 -12.69
N LYS A 81 2.40 2.57 -11.83
CA LYS A 81 1.91 3.76 -11.14
C LYS A 81 3.00 4.41 -10.30
N ARG A 82 3.73 3.63 -9.50
CA ARG A 82 4.87 4.11 -8.69
C ARG A 82 5.95 4.78 -9.53
N ARG A 83 6.27 4.21 -10.71
CA ARG A 83 7.23 4.79 -11.65
C ARG A 83 6.75 6.10 -12.25
N ILE A 84 5.46 6.19 -12.60
CA ILE A 84 4.85 7.43 -13.10
C ILE A 84 4.95 8.52 -12.04
N GLU A 85 4.53 8.24 -10.81
CA GLU A 85 4.60 9.20 -9.70
C GLU A 85 6.04 9.69 -9.44
N THR A 86 7.01 8.76 -9.50
CA THR A 86 8.43 9.10 -9.37
C THR A 86 8.90 10.02 -10.50
N ALA A 87 8.52 9.71 -11.75
CA ALA A 87 8.89 10.52 -12.92
C ALA A 87 8.25 11.91 -12.88
N GLU A 88 6.99 12.02 -12.47
CA GLU A 88 6.29 13.30 -12.28
C GLU A 88 6.97 14.16 -11.22
N SER A 89 7.34 13.56 -10.07
CA SER A 89 8.09 14.25 -9.01
C SER A 89 9.44 14.78 -9.49
N ALA A 90 10.17 13.97 -10.27
CA ALA A 90 11.44 14.38 -10.87
C ALA A 90 11.27 15.53 -11.87
N LEU A 91 10.25 15.47 -12.74
CA LEU A 91 9.93 16.54 -13.68
C LEU A 91 9.54 17.84 -12.97
N GLN A 92 8.76 17.74 -11.89
CA GLN A 92 8.39 18.91 -11.10
C GLN A 92 9.61 19.56 -10.45
N SER A 93 10.50 18.75 -9.88
CA SER A 93 11.76 19.21 -9.30
C SER A 93 12.63 19.93 -10.33
N LEU A 94 12.74 19.38 -11.55
CA LEU A 94 13.48 19.99 -12.65
C LEU A 94 12.88 21.35 -13.06
N ARG A 95 11.55 21.46 -13.16
CA ARG A 95 10.86 22.71 -13.50
C ARG A 95 11.07 23.79 -12.44
N SER A 96 11.01 23.41 -11.16
CA SER A 96 11.29 24.32 -10.05
C SER A 96 12.73 24.85 -10.11
N ALA A 97 13.72 23.97 -10.29
CA ALA A 97 15.12 24.35 -10.40
C ALA A 97 15.38 25.30 -11.59
N LEU A 98 14.78 25.03 -12.76
CA LEU A 98 14.90 25.91 -13.93
C LEU A 98 14.26 27.29 -13.70
N SER A 99 13.17 27.35 -12.95
CA SER A 99 12.48 28.61 -12.62
C SER A 99 13.26 29.44 -11.59
N GLU A 100 13.92 28.78 -10.62
CA GLU A 100 14.84 29.42 -9.68
C GLU A 100 16.12 29.93 -10.35
N ASN A 101 16.63 29.23 -11.37
CA ASN A 101 17.81 29.63 -12.12
C ASN A 101 17.55 30.71 -13.18
N GLY A 102 16.32 30.85 -13.67
CA GLY A 102 15.93 31.87 -14.66
C GLY A 102 15.57 33.24 -14.05
N THR A 103 15.55 33.35 -12.71
CA THR A 103 15.23 34.58 -11.97
C THR A 103 16.47 35.26 -11.36
N ARG A 104 17.68 34.81 -11.75
CA ARG A 104 18.97 35.44 -11.47
C ARG A 104 19.57 36.02 -12.75
#